data_AF-M5IIR9-F1
#
_entry.id   AF-M5IIR9-F1
#
_cell.length_a   1.000
_cell.length_b   1.000
_cell.length_c   1.000
_cell.angle_alpha   90.00
_cell.angle_beta   90.00
_cell.angle_gamma   90.00
#
_symmetry.space_group_name_H-M   'P 1'
#
loop_
_entity.id
_entity.type
_entity.pdbx_description
1 polymer ?
#
loop_
_entity_poly.entity_id
_entity_poly.type
_entity_poly.pdbx_seq_one_letter_code
_entity_poly.pdbx_strand_id
1 'polypeptide(L)'
;MNPTPNLKKLTLLHFNDLHGDFLAEQVDDKLVGGVSMLSGYINQVRQTEKNVIYAIAGDMFRGSIIDSEYKGVSTIEIMNALAPDIVKR
;
A
#
# COMPACT_ATOMS: atom_id res chain seq x y z
N MET A 1 23.15 3.09 37.95
CA MET A 1 22.86 3.61 36.60
C MET A 1 21.48 3.13 36.21
N ASN A 2 20.53 4.03 35.97
CA ASN A 2 19.24 3.63 35.40
C ASN A 2 19.48 3.18 33.95
N PRO A 3 18.95 2.03 33.51
CA PRO A 3 19.12 1.62 32.12
C PRO A 3 18.48 2.67 31.22
N THR A 4 19.24 3.12 30.22
CA THR A 4 18.74 4.02 29.18
C THR A 4 17.51 3.37 28.51
N PRO A 5 16.43 4.13 28.23
CA PRO A 5 15.26 3.57 27.58
C PRO A 5 15.65 2.91 26.25
N ASN A 6 15.22 1.67 26.03
CA ASN A 6 15.47 0.94 24.78
C ASN A 6 14.53 1.48 23.68
N LEU A 7 14.88 2.63 23.13
CA LEU A 7 14.13 3.28 22.06
C LEU A 7 14.39 2.60 20.73
N LYS A 8 13.33 2.31 19.98
CA LYS A 8 13.39 1.81 18.61
C LYS A 8 12.63 2.75 17.69
N LYS A 9 13.18 3.00 16.50
CA LYS A 9 12.47 3.70 15.41
C LYS A 9 11.43 2.75 14.82
N LEU A 10 10.19 3.22 14.71
CA LEU A 10 9.11 2.55 13.99
C LEU A 10 8.74 3.40 12.77
N THR A 11 8.72 2.77 11.60
CA THR A 11 8.28 3.39 10.35
C THR A 11 6.87 2.89 10.04
N LEU A 12 5.91 3.81 9.93
CA LEU A 12 4.53 3.51 9.57
C LEU A 12 4.28 3.94 8.14
N LEU A 13 4.01 2.97 7.27
CA LEU A 13 3.50 3.20 5.92
C LEU A 13 1.99 3.00 5.95
N HIS A 14 1.25 3.88 5.30
CA HIS A 14 -0.19 3.71 5.16
C HIS A 14 -0.68 4.09 3.77
N PHE A 15 -1.80 3.48 3.39
CA PHE A 15 -2.54 3.79 2.18
C PHE A 15 -4.06 3.72 2.46
N ASN A 16 -4.86 4.56 1.81
CA ASN A 16 -6.32 4.62 1.95
C ASN A 16 -6.98 5.00 0.61
N ASP A 17 -8.25 4.64 0.44
CA ASP A 17 -9.12 5.15 -0.65
C ASP A 17 -8.59 4.85 -2.07
N LEU A 18 -8.19 3.59 -2.33
CA LEU A 18 -7.65 3.23 -3.65
C LEU A 18 -8.72 3.29 -4.73
N HIS A 19 -10.00 3.08 -4.39
CA HIS A 19 -11.16 3.15 -5.30
C HIS A 19 -10.99 2.41 -6.65
N GLY A 20 -10.14 1.39 -6.68
CA GLY A 20 -9.84 0.63 -7.88
C GLY A 20 -8.94 1.34 -8.91
N ASP A 21 -8.31 2.46 -8.56
CA ASP A 21 -7.29 3.13 -9.36
C ASP A 21 -5.95 2.37 -9.28
N PHE A 22 -5.91 1.22 -9.95
CA PHE A 22 -4.76 0.32 -9.92
C PHE A 22 -3.68 0.66 -10.94
N LEU A 23 -4.04 1.44 -11.96
CA LEU A 23 -3.16 1.81 -13.06
C LEU A 23 -2.48 3.14 -12.74
N ALA A 24 -1.34 3.38 -13.38
CA ALA A 24 -0.74 4.70 -13.31
C ALA A 24 -1.57 5.64 -14.18
N GLU A 25 -1.92 6.79 -13.63
CA GLU A 25 -2.60 7.85 -14.36
C GLU A 25 -1.56 8.78 -14.99
N GLN A 26 -1.90 9.33 -16.16
CA GLN A 26 -1.11 10.37 -16.77
C GLN A 26 -1.57 11.72 -16.22
N VAL A 27 -0.75 12.31 -15.34
CA VAL A 27 -0.95 13.66 -14.83
C VAL A 27 0.12 14.53 -15.48
N ASP A 28 -0.32 15.47 -16.31
CA ASP A 28 0.53 16.23 -17.22
C ASP A 28 1.36 15.30 -18.13
N ASP A 29 2.70 15.42 -18.10
CA ASP A 29 3.64 14.58 -18.84
C ASP A 29 4.23 13.42 -18.00
N LYS A 30 3.63 13.10 -16.85
CA LYS A 30 4.16 12.09 -15.92
C LYS A 30 3.15 10.99 -15.63
N LEU A 31 3.65 9.76 -15.58
CA LEU A 31 2.93 8.63 -14.99
C LEU A 31 3.02 8.74 -13.47
N VAL A 32 1.87 8.83 -12.81
CA VAL A 32 1.75 8.98 -11.36
C VAL A 32 0.86 7.85 -10.82
N GLY A 33 1.18 7.35 -9.63
CA GLY A 33 0.37 6.32 -8.97
C GLY A 33 0.56 4.90 -9.50
N GLY A 34 -0.51 4.10 -9.45
CA GLY A 34 -0.47 2.70 -9.81
C GLY A 34 0.23 1.78 -8.80
N VAL A 35 -0.27 0.55 -8.73
CA VAL A 35 0.15 -0.49 -7.78
C VAL A 35 1.64 -0.83 -7.92
N SER A 36 2.18 -0.81 -9.15
CA SER A 36 3.57 -1.16 -9.42
C SER A 36 4.55 -0.18 -8.77
N MET A 37 4.28 1.13 -8.85
CA MET A 37 5.12 2.14 -8.20
C MET A 37 5.01 2.08 -6.68
N LEU A 38 3.78 1.89 -6.17
CA LEU A 38 3.53 1.71 -4.75
C LEU A 38 4.29 0.49 -4.19
N SER A 39 4.24 -0.65 -4.88
CA SER A 39 4.97 -1.87 -4.49
C SER A 39 6.48 -1.63 -4.46
N GLY A 40 7.03 -0.97 -5.48
CA GLY A 40 8.44 -0.61 -5.52
C GLY A 40 8.88 0.25 -4.32
N TYR A 41 8.08 1.27 -3.99
CA TYR A 41 8.34 2.14 -2.85
C TYR A 41 8.26 1.39 -1.50
N ILE A 42 7.21 0.60 -1.29
CA ILE A 42 7.04 -0.21 -0.06
C ILE A 42 8.26 -1.13 0.13
N ASN A 43 8.69 -1.81 -0.94
CA ASN A 43 9.84 -2.69 -0.90
C ASN A 43 11.14 -1.95 -0.60
N GLN A 44 11.35 -0.78 -1.20
CA GLN A 44 12.52 0.06 -0.91
C GLN A 44 12.58 0.46 0.58
N VAL A 45 11.45 0.92 1.15
CA VAL A 45 11.38 1.30 2.57
C VAL A 45 11.61 0.09 3.47
N ARG A 46 10.99 -1.06 3.17
CA ARG A 46 11.20 -2.31 3.92
C ARG A 46 12.64 -2.82 3.88
N GLN A 47 13.38 -2.55 2.80
CA GLN A 47 14.81 -2.87 2.70
C GLN A 47 15.70 -1.89 3.47
N THR A 48 15.26 -0.64 3.63
CA THR A 48 16.06 0.44 4.23
C THR A 48 15.80 0.60 5.74
N GLU A 49 14.57 0.33 6.19
CA GLU A 49 14.13 0.54 7.57
C GLU A 49 13.93 -0.79 8.30
N LYS A 50 14.36 -0.86 9.57
CA LYS A 50 14.36 -2.13 10.33
C LYS A 50 12.99 -2.54 10.87
N ASN A 51 12.20 -1.59 11.36
CA ASN A 51 10.88 -1.87 11.94
C ASN A 51 9.83 -1.10 11.13
N VAL A 52 9.21 -1.77 10.17
CA VAL A 52 8.21 -1.19 9.27
C VAL A 52 6.88 -1.89 9.47
N ILE A 53 5.79 -1.12 9.54
CA ILE A 53 4.43 -1.63 9.42
C ILE A 53 3.79 -0.93 8.24
N TYR A 54 3.19 -1.69 7.33
CA TYR A 54 2.39 -1.19 6.23
C TYR A 54 0.92 -1.52 6.43
N ALA A 55 0.07 -0.50 6.52
CA ALA A 55 -1.37 -0.64 6.75
C ALA A 55 -2.21 -0.08 5.61
N ILE A 56 -3.28 -0.79 5.25
CA ILE A 56 -4.32 -0.31 4.33
C ILE A 56 -5.57 0.01 5.14
N ALA A 57 -6.02 1.27 5.09
CA ALA A 57 -7.05 1.80 5.98
C ALA A 57 -8.51 1.66 5.46
N GLY A 58 -8.74 0.91 4.39
CA GLY A 58 -10.08 0.62 3.84
C GLY A 58 -10.34 1.33 2.50
N ASP A 59 -11.60 1.25 2.04
CA ASP A 59 -12.10 1.86 0.79
C ASP A 59 -11.32 1.45 -0.48
N MET A 60 -10.91 0.18 -0.50
CA MET A 60 -10.31 -0.50 -1.66
C MET A 60 -11.36 -1.01 -2.64
N PHE A 61 -12.56 -1.34 -2.14
CA PHE A 61 -13.64 -1.97 -2.90
C PHE A 61 -14.72 -0.94 -3.20
N ARG A 62 -14.65 -0.28 -4.36
CA ARG A 62 -15.76 0.20 -5.21
C ARG A 62 -15.19 1.15 -6.26
N GLY A 63 -15.39 0.83 -7.54
CA GLY A 63 -15.51 1.87 -8.57
C GLY A 63 -14.79 1.65 -9.90
N SER A 64 -13.78 0.78 -10.00
CA SER A 64 -13.08 0.59 -11.29
C SER A 64 -13.68 -0.53 -12.14
N ILE A 65 -13.50 -0.42 -13.46
CA ILE A 65 -13.90 -1.44 -14.45
C ILE A 65 -13.36 -2.83 -14.05
N ILE A 66 -12.22 -2.87 -13.36
CA ILE A 66 -11.59 -4.09 -12.83
C ILE A 66 -12.44 -4.77 -11.74
N ASP A 67 -13.15 -4.01 -10.91
CA ASP A 67 -14.07 -4.56 -9.89
C ASP A 67 -15.36 -5.08 -10.53
N SER A 68 -15.90 -4.38 -11.54
CA SER A 68 -17.12 -4.79 -12.25
C SER A 68 -16.91 -5.98 -13.19
N GLU A 69 -15.76 -6.07 -13.87
CA GLU A 69 -15.42 -7.17 -14.79
C GLU A 69 -14.91 -8.42 -14.05
N TYR A 70 -14.18 -8.25 -12.94
CA TYR A 70 -13.52 -9.36 -12.23
C TYR A 70 -14.06 -9.64 -10.82
N LYS A 71 -15.19 -9.04 -10.43
CA LYS A 71 -15.93 -9.31 -9.18
C LYS A 71 -15.05 -9.31 -7.92
N GLY A 72 -14.12 -8.36 -7.80
CA GLY A 72 -13.21 -8.23 -6.66
C GLY A 72 -12.09 -9.27 -6.55
N VAL A 73 -12.02 -10.28 -7.43
CA VAL A 73 -10.92 -11.28 -7.44
C VAL A 73 -9.59 -10.60 -7.74
N SER A 74 -9.59 -9.66 -8.68
CA SER A 74 -8.44 -8.83 -9.08
C SER A 74 -7.94 -7.89 -7.96
N THR A 75 -8.84 -7.30 -7.19
CA THR A 75 -8.48 -6.40 -6.08
C THR A 75 -7.78 -7.15 -4.95
N ILE A 76 -8.25 -8.35 -4.58
CA ILE A 76 -7.62 -9.17 -3.55
C ILE A 76 -6.22 -9.62 -4.00
N GLU A 77 -6.05 -10.02 -5.26
CA GLU A 77 -4.73 -10.41 -5.80
C GLU A 77 -3.74 -9.24 -5.78
N ILE A 78 -4.20 -8.05 -6.16
CA ILE A 78 -3.40 -6.83 -6.07
C ILE A 78 -3.01 -6.52 -4.62
N MET A 79 -3.95 -6.62 -3.69
CA MET A 79 -3.67 -6.40 -2.26
C MET A 79 -2.67 -7.41 -1.72
N ASN A 80 -2.79 -8.68 -2.09
CA ASN A 80 -1.83 -9.72 -1.73
C ASN A 80 -0.44 -9.41 -2.28
N ALA A 81 -0.35 -8.89 -3.51
CA ALA A 81 0.92 -8.48 -4.11
C ALA A 81 1.57 -7.27 -3.40
N LEU A 82 0.77 -6.39 -2.79
CA LEU A 82 1.26 -5.28 -1.96
C LEU A 82 1.69 -5.74 -0.56
N ALA A 83 1.31 -6.94 -0.14
CA ALA A 83 1.69 -7.57 1.13
C ALA A 83 1.56 -6.65 2.36
N PRO A 84 0.37 -6.10 2.65
CA PRO A 84 0.12 -5.29 3.85
C PRO A 84 0.20 -6.14 5.13
N ASP A 85 0.62 -5.51 6.22
CA ASP A 85 0.63 -6.11 7.55
C ASP A 85 -0.77 -6.07 8.19
N ILE A 86 -1.55 -5.01 7.88
CA ILE A 86 -2.91 -4.81 8.40
C ILE A 86 -3.78 -4.25 7.27
N VAL A 87 -4.99 -4.78 7.15
CA VAL A 87 -6.02 -4.28 6.23
C VAL A 87 -7.30 -4.06 7.01
N LYS A 88 -7.84 -2.84 6.97
CA LYS A 88 -9.20 -2.56 7.42
C LYS A 88 -10.18 -2.90 6.29
N ARG A 89 -11.27 -3.56 6.64
CA ARG A 89 -12.42 -3.73 5.75
C ARG A 89 -13.06 -2.40 5.39
#